data_AF-A0A2N2E0A2-F1
#
_entry.id   AF-A0A2N2E0A2-F1
#
_cell.length_a   1.000
_cell.length_b   1.000
_cell.length_c   1.000
_cell.angle_alpha   90.00
_cell.angle_beta   90.00
_cell.angle_gamma   90.00
#
_symmetry.space_group_name_H-M   'P 1'
#
loop_
_entity.id
_entity.type
_entity.pdbx_description
1 polymer ?
#
loop_
_entity_poly.entity_id
_entity_poly.type
_entity_poly.pdbx_seq_one_letter_code
_entity_poly.pdbx_strand_id
1 'polypeptide(L)'
;MFKYFVPGGHMNRNSFLHISDLHFFRPTNTKSCKEEISQFEIKKRILSYISSLIKDKQIGAILISGDLELDSAEDITPFITECLHADSKVFIVFGEHDTREKREELILKTKNLRGLYIIDEPEIINDDSLSFCVYGMSCESKQSGFTQKYQALDIYNQKKPAIFLTHPCSITKDKVREIGCQYYAVGHIHKYFKEKIDDNIYLGRPGHLYSIWDGDGKAWPVGGIIGNFIEDRVQLNWLPFPVPQTIRIYIDRLKLKDNKSMLVIENCSPDKAKRVKKIIMGEWEDQNYRGVFTGYIDGEKDDIYHIIERLSRIFINDIFVTPSDSGKMKKKYGYNRIAVSAETLLKDKMLFHEYVERIYKASEKTQ
;
A
#
# COMPACT_ATOMS: atom_id res chain seq x y z
N MET A 1 19.45 -29.49 16.31
CA MET A 1 20.49 -29.01 15.39
C MET A 1 20.12 -29.47 13.98
N PHE A 2 19.46 -28.62 13.20
CA PHE A 2 19.32 -28.79 11.74
C PHE A 2 19.51 -27.39 11.13
N LYS A 3 20.75 -27.09 10.74
CA LYS A 3 21.05 -25.93 9.90
C LYS A 3 20.77 -26.37 8.47
N TYR A 4 19.64 -25.94 7.92
CA TYR A 4 19.47 -25.95 6.47
C TYR A 4 20.42 -24.90 5.90
N PHE A 5 21.53 -25.37 5.33
CA PHE A 5 22.42 -24.56 4.52
C PHE A 5 21.71 -24.36 3.18
N VAL A 6 21.05 -23.21 2.99
CA VAL A 6 20.60 -22.79 1.67
C VAL A 6 21.85 -22.30 0.94
N PRO A 7 22.28 -22.92 -0.18
CA PRO A 7 23.39 -22.41 -0.95
C PRO A 7 23.10 -20.96 -1.31
N GLY A 8 24.03 -20.05 -1.04
CA GLY A 8 23.90 -18.62 -1.33
C GLY A 8 23.69 -18.42 -2.82
N GLY A 9 22.44 -18.41 -3.26
CA GLY A 9 22.11 -18.08 -4.62
C GLY A 9 22.44 -16.60 -4.83
N HIS A 10 23.16 -16.32 -5.91
CA HIS A 10 23.57 -14.96 -6.24
C HIS A 10 22.35 -14.04 -6.37
N MET A 11 22.42 -12.89 -5.71
CA MET A 11 21.46 -11.78 -5.83
C MET A 11 21.19 -11.45 -7.30
N ASN A 12 19.92 -11.27 -7.67
CA ASN A 12 19.56 -10.83 -9.02
C ASN A 12 19.73 -9.31 -9.14
N ARG A 13 20.91 -8.92 -9.65
CA ARG A 13 21.36 -7.54 -9.86
C ARG A 13 20.48 -6.69 -10.79
N ASN A 14 19.55 -7.32 -11.50
CA ASN A 14 18.66 -6.66 -12.45
C ASN A 14 17.26 -6.41 -11.88
N SER A 15 16.97 -6.94 -10.69
CA SER A 15 15.64 -6.95 -10.11
C SER A 15 15.47 -5.92 -9.00
N PHE A 16 14.24 -5.42 -8.86
CA PHE A 16 13.88 -4.52 -7.78
C PHE A 16 12.47 -4.77 -7.27
N LEU A 17 12.22 -4.36 -6.03
CA LEU A 17 10.89 -4.23 -5.44
C LEU A 17 10.64 -2.76 -5.13
N HIS A 18 9.55 -2.22 -5.65
CA HIS A 18 9.09 -0.87 -5.39
C HIS A 18 7.89 -0.89 -4.44
N ILE A 19 8.05 -0.19 -3.31
CA ILE A 19 7.04 0.06 -2.27
C ILE A 19 6.98 1.56 -1.96
N SER A 20 5.88 2.03 -1.36
CA SER A 20 5.67 3.45 -1.05
C SER A 20 4.69 3.60 0.11
N ASP A 21 4.56 4.83 0.63
CA ASP A 21 3.48 5.22 1.53
C ASP A 21 3.37 4.25 2.73
N LEU A 22 4.49 4.10 3.46
CA LEU A 22 4.57 3.16 4.59
C LEU A 22 3.72 3.67 5.75
N HIS A 23 3.72 4.99 5.96
CA HIS A 23 3.06 5.67 7.07
C HIS A 23 3.39 5.02 8.42
N PHE A 24 4.65 4.74 8.68
CA PHE A 24 5.12 3.81 9.71
C PHE A 24 5.30 4.45 11.09
N PHE A 25 4.20 5.02 11.60
CA PHE A 25 4.08 5.61 12.93
C PHE A 25 3.08 4.83 13.81
N ARG A 26 3.15 5.04 15.12
CA ARG A 26 2.17 4.56 16.09
C ARG A 26 1.06 5.60 16.22
N PRO A 27 -0.21 5.26 15.93
CA PRO A 27 -1.28 6.23 16.06
C PRO A 27 -1.43 6.70 17.52
N THR A 28 -1.13 7.97 17.76
CA THR A 28 -1.18 8.59 19.10
C THR A 28 -2.60 9.00 19.52
N ASN A 29 -3.58 8.98 18.60
CA ASN A 29 -4.97 9.36 18.86
C ASN A 29 -5.96 8.35 18.24
N THR A 30 -6.21 7.24 18.92
CA THR A 30 -7.29 6.28 18.59
C THR A 30 -8.70 6.81 18.90
N LYS A 31 -8.86 8.08 19.31
CA LYS A 31 -10.18 8.66 19.64
C LYS A 31 -11.19 8.60 18.48
N SER A 32 -10.74 8.43 17.25
CA SER A 32 -11.59 8.32 16.06
C SER A 32 -11.86 6.87 15.62
N CYS A 33 -11.09 5.88 16.06
CA CYS A 33 -11.21 4.49 15.63
C CYS A 33 -10.93 3.49 16.76
N LYS A 34 -11.83 2.53 16.95
CA LYS A 34 -11.56 1.37 17.80
C LYS A 34 -10.80 0.32 16.99
N GLU A 35 -9.53 0.18 17.34
CA GLU A 35 -8.60 -0.76 16.69
C GLU A 35 -8.28 -1.89 17.66
N GLU A 36 -8.57 -3.13 17.24
CA GLU A 36 -8.11 -4.32 17.97
C GLU A 36 -6.65 -4.63 17.63
N ILE A 37 -6.27 -4.42 16.36
CA ILE A 37 -4.92 -4.67 15.87
C ILE A 37 -4.27 -3.32 15.59
N SER A 38 -3.13 -3.08 16.21
CA SER A 38 -2.31 -1.89 15.95
C SER A 38 -1.89 -1.85 14.48
N GLN A 39 -2.14 -0.74 13.80
CA GLN A 39 -1.69 -0.52 12.41
C GLN A 39 -0.19 -0.71 12.26
N PHE A 40 0.55 -0.26 13.27
CA PHE A 40 1.99 -0.37 13.33
C PHE A 40 2.44 -1.84 13.31
N GLU A 41 1.73 -2.71 14.04
CA GLU A 41 2.02 -4.15 14.06
C GLU A 41 1.66 -4.84 12.74
N ILE A 42 0.62 -4.38 12.05
CA ILE A 42 0.29 -4.87 10.70
C ILE A 42 1.39 -4.48 9.72
N LYS A 43 1.77 -3.20 9.69
CA LYS A 43 2.85 -2.70 8.84
C LYS A 43 4.17 -3.44 9.10
N LYS A 44 4.50 -3.73 10.37
CA LYS A 44 5.66 -4.59 10.71
C LYS A 44 5.58 -5.99 10.10
N ARG A 45 4.43 -6.65 10.17
CA ARG A 45 4.24 -7.98 9.55
C ARG A 45 4.41 -7.92 8.05
N ILE A 46 3.96 -6.84 7.41
CA ILE A 46 4.13 -6.60 5.98
C ILE A 46 5.60 -6.41 5.63
N LEU A 47 6.33 -5.57 6.39
CA LEU A 47 7.77 -5.40 6.21
C LEU A 47 8.54 -6.72 6.43
N SER A 48 8.16 -7.53 7.42
CA SER A 48 8.74 -8.86 7.64
C SER A 48 8.47 -9.84 6.48
N TYR A 49 7.25 -9.81 5.92
CA TYR A 49 6.93 -10.54 4.71
C TYR A 49 7.79 -10.07 3.53
N ILE A 50 7.96 -8.75 3.37
CA ILE A 50 8.81 -8.17 2.33
C ILE A 50 10.26 -8.64 2.51
N SER A 51 10.82 -8.62 3.73
CA SER A 51 12.16 -9.17 4.00
C SER A 51 12.31 -10.64 3.57
N SER A 52 11.26 -11.44 3.75
CA SER A 52 11.25 -12.85 3.32
C SER A 52 11.17 -12.96 1.80
N LEU A 53 10.29 -12.18 1.18
CA LEU A 53 10.12 -12.10 -0.27
C LEU A 53 11.42 -11.71 -0.98
N ILE A 54 12.18 -10.78 -0.40
CA ILE A 54 13.47 -10.32 -0.92
C ILE A 54 14.46 -11.49 -1.01
N LYS A 55 14.54 -12.29 0.06
CA LYS A 55 15.41 -13.47 0.11
C LYS A 55 14.96 -14.55 -0.87
N ASP A 56 13.66 -14.87 -0.86
CA ASP A 56 13.09 -15.93 -1.69
C ASP A 56 13.19 -15.63 -3.19
N LYS A 57 13.02 -14.36 -3.58
CA LYS A 57 13.10 -13.91 -4.99
C LYS A 57 14.45 -13.29 -5.37
N GLN A 58 15.40 -13.25 -4.44
CA GLN A 58 16.74 -12.70 -4.63
C GLN A 58 16.72 -11.26 -5.19
N ILE A 59 15.84 -10.42 -4.66
CA ILE A 59 15.62 -9.06 -5.15
C ILE A 59 16.90 -8.23 -4.98
N GLY A 60 17.35 -7.57 -6.05
CA GLY A 60 18.61 -6.80 -6.06
C GLY A 60 18.50 -5.45 -5.35
N ALA A 61 17.37 -4.75 -5.48
CA ALA A 61 17.15 -3.47 -4.84
C ALA A 61 15.73 -3.28 -4.31
N ILE A 62 15.60 -2.53 -3.22
CA ILE A 62 14.33 -2.05 -2.68
C ILE A 62 14.26 -0.55 -2.92
N LEU A 63 13.18 -0.11 -3.55
CA LEU A 63 12.89 1.29 -3.82
C LEU A 63 11.74 1.71 -2.92
N ILE A 64 11.99 2.67 -2.04
CA ILE A 64 10.99 3.24 -1.14
C ILE A 64 10.72 4.67 -1.58
N SER A 65 9.58 4.88 -2.24
CA SER A 65 9.24 6.14 -2.87
C SER A 65 8.46 7.06 -1.92
N GLY A 66 9.04 7.41 -0.76
CA GLY A 66 8.49 8.42 0.16
C GLY A 66 7.37 7.98 1.11
N ASP A 67 6.97 8.93 1.95
CA ASP A 67 6.02 8.81 3.06
C ASP A 67 6.33 7.62 3.96
N LEU A 68 7.56 7.65 4.51
CA LEU A 68 7.94 6.74 5.58
C LEU A 68 7.14 7.04 6.85
N GLU A 69 6.95 8.33 7.17
CA GLU A 69 6.24 8.88 8.33
C GLU A 69 6.55 8.11 9.62
N LEU A 70 7.74 8.36 10.18
CA LEU A 70 8.30 7.59 11.29
C LEU A 70 8.12 8.30 12.63
N ASP A 71 7.76 7.55 13.68
CA ASP A 71 7.92 8.04 15.07
C ASP A 71 9.41 8.15 15.44
N SER A 72 10.21 7.16 15.02
CA SER A 72 11.66 7.15 15.15
C SER A 72 12.28 6.34 14.02
N ALA A 73 13.49 6.72 13.62
CA ALA A 73 14.28 5.95 12.66
C ALA A 73 14.60 4.52 13.15
N GLU A 74 14.56 4.27 14.47
CA GLU A 74 14.73 2.93 15.04
C GLU A 74 13.63 1.95 14.62
N ASP A 75 12.45 2.46 14.25
CA ASP A 75 11.35 1.61 13.86
C ASP A 75 11.61 0.93 12.50
N ILE A 76 12.15 1.67 11.53
CA ILE A 76 12.39 1.17 10.16
C ILE A 76 13.78 0.52 10.00
N THR A 77 14.74 0.85 10.87
CA THR A 77 16.12 0.36 10.80
C THR A 77 16.24 -1.17 10.77
N PRO A 78 15.48 -1.96 11.55
CA PRO A 78 15.51 -3.41 11.46
C PRO A 78 15.17 -3.94 10.06
N PHE A 79 14.14 -3.39 9.43
CA PHE A 79 13.74 -3.77 8.07
C PHE A 79 14.83 -3.45 7.05
N ILE A 80 15.40 -2.24 7.11
CA ILE A 80 16.52 -1.83 6.24
C ILE A 80 17.69 -2.80 6.41
N THR A 81 18.07 -3.10 7.66
CA THR A 81 19.18 -3.99 7.97
C THR A 81 18.95 -5.41 7.44
N GLU A 82 17.72 -5.93 7.56
CA GLU A 82 17.36 -7.24 6.99
C GLU A 82 17.47 -7.28 5.47
N CYS A 83 17.10 -6.19 4.78
CA CYS A 83 17.26 -6.08 3.33
C CYS A 83 18.75 -6.09 2.94
N LEU A 84 19.58 -5.30 3.64
CA LEU A 84 21.02 -5.24 3.38
C LEU A 84 21.72 -6.57 3.69
N HIS A 85 21.29 -7.31 4.73
CA HIS A 85 21.78 -8.65 5.03
C HIS A 85 21.36 -9.71 4.00
N ALA A 86 20.33 -9.45 3.19
CA ALA A 86 19.97 -10.26 2.03
C ALA A 86 20.76 -9.87 0.77
N ASP A 87 21.83 -9.07 0.93
CA ASP A 87 22.64 -8.43 -0.10
C ASP A 87 21.90 -7.44 -1.01
N SER A 88 20.61 -7.15 -0.76
CA SER A 88 19.86 -6.15 -1.51
C SER A 88 20.31 -4.73 -1.18
N LYS A 89 20.21 -3.82 -2.16
CA LYS A 89 20.37 -2.38 -1.94
C LYS A 89 19.06 -1.75 -1.53
N VAL A 90 19.11 -0.65 -0.78
CA VAL A 90 17.92 0.08 -0.36
C VAL A 90 18.05 1.53 -0.81
N PHE A 91 17.07 2.01 -1.57
CA PHE A 91 16.99 3.38 -2.04
C PHE A 91 15.75 4.03 -1.45
N ILE A 92 15.94 5.18 -0.83
CA ILE A 92 14.89 5.93 -0.14
C ILE A 92 14.89 7.37 -0.67
N VAL A 93 13.72 7.83 -1.05
CA VAL A 93 13.41 9.27 -1.14
C VAL A 93 12.36 9.59 -0.09
N PHE A 94 12.28 10.85 0.29
CA PHE A 94 11.31 11.36 1.24
C PHE A 94 10.07 11.91 0.54
N GLY A 95 8.92 11.66 1.16
CA GLY A 95 7.63 12.21 0.79
C GLY A 95 7.27 13.48 1.57
N GLU A 96 6.05 13.98 1.35
CA GLU A 96 5.63 15.24 1.95
C GLU A 96 5.31 15.14 3.44
N HIS A 97 5.02 13.93 3.92
CA HIS A 97 4.77 13.63 5.33
C HIS A 97 6.06 13.39 6.14
N ASP A 98 7.19 13.18 5.47
CA ASP A 98 8.48 12.97 6.14
C ASP A 98 9.03 14.30 6.64
N THR A 99 8.84 14.60 7.92
CA THR A 99 9.30 15.87 8.50
C THR A 99 10.82 15.98 8.48
N ARG A 100 11.33 17.22 8.36
CA ARG A 100 12.78 17.50 8.35
C ARG A 100 13.53 16.85 9.51
N GLU A 101 12.98 16.94 10.72
CA GLU A 101 13.57 16.32 11.92
C GLU A 101 13.73 14.79 11.75
N LYS A 102 12.71 14.12 11.19
CA LYS A 102 12.75 12.67 10.97
C LYS A 102 13.67 12.25 9.82
N ARG A 103 13.81 13.09 8.79
CA ARG A 103 14.82 12.88 7.73
C ARG A 103 16.23 12.92 8.30
N GLU A 104 16.53 13.99 9.04
CA GLU A 104 17.84 14.19 9.67
C GLU A 104 18.15 13.06 10.67
N GLU A 105 17.16 12.64 11.47
CA GLU A 105 17.28 11.49 12.38
C GLU A 105 17.64 10.20 11.63
N LEU A 106 16.90 9.88 10.55
CA LEU A 106 17.12 8.67 9.76
C LEU A 106 18.50 8.67 9.12
N ILE A 107 18.88 9.76 8.44
CA ILE A 107 20.19 9.91 7.80
C ILE A 107 21.32 9.72 8.82
N LEU A 108 21.23 10.41 9.96
CA LEU A 108 22.28 10.36 10.98
C LEU A 108 22.44 8.97 11.59
N LYS A 109 21.32 8.29 11.91
CA LYS A 109 21.34 6.95 12.52
C LYS A 109 21.78 5.86 11.54
N THR A 110 21.60 6.07 10.24
CA THR A 110 21.87 5.04 9.22
C THR A 110 23.09 5.31 8.33
N LYS A 111 23.81 6.41 8.53
CA LYS A 111 24.98 6.84 7.71
C LYS A 111 26.07 5.81 7.47
N ASN A 112 26.20 4.80 8.33
CA ASN A 112 27.24 3.77 8.24
C ASN A 112 26.74 2.47 7.57
N LEU A 113 25.47 2.40 7.19
CA LEU A 113 24.89 1.22 6.54
C LEU A 113 25.27 1.21 5.05
N ARG A 114 26.19 0.30 4.69
CA ARG A 114 26.61 0.13 3.29
C ARG A 114 25.49 -0.44 2.44
N GLY A 115 25.26 0.14 1.27
CA GLY A 115 24.20 -0.26 0.34
C GLY A 115 22.83 0.36 0.64
N LEU A 116 22.75 1.24 1.64
CA LEU A 116 21.63 2.15 1.84
C LEU A 116 21.94 3.49 1.18
N TYR A 117 20.99 3.97 0.38
CA TYR A 117 21.04 5.24 -0.32
C TYR A 117 19.80 6.06 0.05
N ILE A 118 19.99 7.17 0.76
CA ILE A 118 18.93 8.11 1.09
C ILE A 118 19.18 9.37 0.27
N ILE A 119 18.24 9.70 -0.62
CA ILE A 119 18.41 10.73 -1.66
C ILE A 119 17.52 11.93 -1.30
N ASP A 120 18.06 12.89 -0.56
CA ASP A 120 17.30 14.10 -0.12
C ASP A 120 17.23 15.17 -1.21
N GLU A 121 18.31 15.39 -1.95
CA GLU A 121 18.35 16.27 -3.13
C GLU A 121 18.52 15.45 -4.42
N PRO A 122 18.19 16.01 -5.62
CA PRO A 122 18.31 15.28 -6.87
C PRO A 122 19.71 14.70 -7.10
N GLU A 123 19.80 13.38 -7.21
CA GLU A 123 21.08 12.68 -7.39
C GLU A 123 20.91 11.37 -8.18
N ILE A 124 21.89 11.06 -9.02
CA ILE A 124 21.99 9.78 -9.70
C ILE A 124 22.96 8.88 -8.93
N ILE A 125 22.45 7.78 -8.38
CA ILE A 125 23.23 6.74 -7.74
C ILE A 125 23.51 5.62 -8.75
N ASN A 126 24.80 5.36 -8.99
CA ASN A 126 25.29 4.25 -9.80
C ASN A 126 26.05 3.26 -8.89
N ASP A 127 25.36 2.23 -8.40
CA ASP A 127 25.98 1.12 -7.65
C ASP A 127 26.42 0.03 -8.64
N ASP A 128 27.71 -0.31 -8.63
CA ASP A 128 28.29 -1.31 -9.53
C ASP A 128 27.80 -2.75 -9.29
N SER A 129 27.19 -3.02 -8.14
CA SER A 129 26.54 -4.29 -7.86
C SER A 129 25.19 -4.43 -8.54
N LEU A 130 24.64 -3.36 -9.13
CA LEU A 130 23.38 -3.37 -9.88
C LEU A 130 23.61 -3.12 -11.38
N SER A 131 22.71 -3.67 -12.19
CA SER A 131 22.74 -3.46 -13.66
C SER A 131 22.08 -2.15 -14.09
N PHE A 132 21.52 -1.38 -13.15
CA PHE A 132 20.77 -0.15 -13.37
C PHE A 132 21.20 0.93 -12.38
N CYS A 133 20.89 2.19 -12.71
CA CYS A 133 21.06 3.34 -11.82
C CYS A 133 19.72 3.79 -11.22
N VAL A 134 19.77 4.53 -10.12
CA VAL A 134 18.60 5.20 -9.54
C VAL A 134 18.83 6.70 -9.54
N TYR A 135 17.98 7.45 -10.25
CA TYR A 135 17.90 8.90 -10.19
C TYR A 135 16.80 9.27 -9.19
N GLY A 136 17.19 9.67 -7.97
CA GLY A 136 16.25 10.00 -6.91
C GLY A 136 16.00 11.50 -6.80
N MET A 137 14.79 11.87 -6.37
CA MET A 137 14.46 13.23 -5.92
C MET A 137 13.34 13.19 -4.87
N SER A 138 13.65 13.65 -3.66
CA SER A 138 12.68 13.80 -2.58
C SER A 138 11.72 14.97 -2.79
N CYS A 139 10.58 14.92 -2.14
CA CYS A 139 9.60 15.99 -2.08
C CYS A 139 9.71 16.75 -0.76
N GLU A 140 9.47 18.07 -0.77
CA GLU A 140 9.25 18.84 0.45
C GLU A 140 7.80 18.68 0.95
N SER A 141 7.53 19.12 2.19
CA SER A 141 6.16 19.19 2.69
C SER A 141 5.25 20.00 1.75
N LYS A 142 4.04 19.48 1.49
CA LYS A 142 3.09 19.98 0.49
C LYS A 142 3.66 20.06 -0.93
N GLN A 143 4.74 19.32 -1.22
CA GLN A 143 5.45 19.28 -2.49
C GLN A 143 5.91 20.67 -2.98
N SER A 144 6.23 21.57 -2.04
CA SER A 144 6.67 22.93 -2.37
C SER A 144 7.93 22.91 -3.24
N GLY A 145 7.90 23.64 -4.36
CA GLY A 145 9.04 23.74 -5.28
C GLY A 145 9.30 22.49 -6.15
N PHE A 146 8.51 21.42 -5.98
CA PHE A 146 8.73 20.15 -6.68
C PHE A 146 8.73 20.33 -8.20
N THR A 147 7.69 20.97 -8.74
CA THR A 147 7.55 21.14 -10.19
C THR A 147 8.74 21.89 -10.79
N GLN A 148 9.21 22.96 -10.13
CA GLN A 148 10.36 23.72 -10.61
C GLN A 148 11.63 22.87 -10.59
N LYS A 149 11.92 22.16 -9.49
CA LYS A 149 13.07 21.25 -9.38
C LYS A 149 12.99 20.14 -10.45
N TYR A 150 11.82 19.52 -10.60
CA TYR A 150 11.59 18.45 -11.58
C TYR A 150 11.81 18.90 -13.03
N GLN A 151 11.32 20.10 -13.39
CA GLN A 151 11.52 20.66 -14.73
C GLN A 151 12.99 21.01 -15.00
N ALA A 152 13.75 21.36 -13.96
CA ALA A 152 15.17 21.68 -14.06
C ALA A 152 16.10 20.45 -14.12
N LEU A 153 15.57 19.23 -13.97
CA LEU A 153 16.40 18.02 -14.05
C LEU A 153 16.96 17.83 -15.46
N ASP A 154 18.23 17.45 -15.51
CA ASP A 154 18.92 17.13 -16.75
C ASP A 154 18.44 15.80 -17.35
N ILE A 155 18.64 15.66 -18.66
CA ILE A 155 18.43 14.42 -19.38
C ILE A 155 19.38 13.35 -18.84
N TYR A 156 18.86 12.15 -18.58
CA TYR A 156 19.71 11.01 -18.26
C TYR A 156 20.43 10.52 -19.52
N ASN A 157 21.75 10.67 -19.55
CA ASN A 157 22.58 10.36 -20.72
C ASN A 157 23.58 9.22 -20.50
N GLN A 158 23.44 8.46 -19.41
CA GLN A 158 24.39 7.38 -19.08
C GLN A 158 24.03 6.07 -19.77
N LYS A 159 24.97 5.11 -19.76
CA LYS A 159 24.87 3.83 -20.49
C LYS A 159 24.05 2.74 -19.81
N LYS A 160 23.80 2.83 -18.49
CA LYS A 160 23.00 1.83 -17.76
C LYS A 160 21.51 2.21 -17.86
N PRO A 161 20.57 1.25 -17.84
CA PRO A 161 19.16 1.58 -17.62
C PRO A 161 18.97 2.28 -16.28
N ALA A 162 17.94 3.12 -16.17
CA ALA A 162 17.71 3.95 -14.99
C ALA A 162 16.26 3.90 -14.51
N ILE A 163 16.12 4.03 -13.20
CA ILE A 163 14.86 4.23 -12.50
C ILE A 163 14.83 5.65 -11.93
N PHE A 164 13.77 6.40 -12.18
CA PHE A 164 13.52 7.66 -11.49
C PHE A 164 12.67 7.40 -10.24
N LEU A 165 13.18 7.73 -9.06
CA LEU A 165 12.55 7.47 -7.76
C LEU A 165 12.09 8.79 -7.13
N THR A 166 10.79 8.95 -6.85
CA THR A 166 10.26 10.22 -6.33
C THR A 166 8.88 10.08 -5.67
N HIS A 167 8.33 11.15 -5.08
CA HIS A 167 7.04 11.14 -4.35
C HIS A 167 6.02 12.26 -4.73
N PRO A 168 5.84 12.67 -6.00
CA PRO A 168 4.82 13.65 -6.35
C PRO A 168 3.43 13.09 -6.59
N CYS A 169 2.45 13.98 -6.41
CA CYS A 169 1.07 13.79 -6.86
C CYS A 169 0.97 13.65 -8.39
N SER A 170 1.76 14.42 -9.15
CA SER A 170 1.75 14.37 -10.61
C SER A 170 3.14 14.57 -11.22
N ILE A 171 3.39 13.87 -12.33
CA ILE A 171 4.54 14.08 -13.22
C ILE A 171 4.05 14.20 -14.65
N THR A 172 4.61 15.12 -15.42
CA THR A 172 4.19 15.35 -16.81
C THR A 172 4.85 14.36 -17.75
N LYS A 173 4.08 13.78 -18.66
CA LYS A 173 4.59 12.77 -19.61
C LYS A 173 5.70 13.31 -20.50
N ASP A 174 5.66 14.60 -20.84
CA ASP A 174 6.67 15.22 -21.67
C ASP A 174 8.04 15.25 -20.96
N LYS A 175 8.07 15.64 -19.68
CA LYS A 175 9.30 15.64 -18.90
C LYS A 175 9.80 14.22 -18.58
N VAL A 176 8.88 13.27 -18.40
CA VAL A 176 9.22 11.83 -18.31
C VAL A 176 9.97 11.37 -19.57
N ARG A 177 9.46 11.70 -20.77
CA ARG A 177 10.16 11.35 -22.02
C ARG A 177 11.49 12.05 -22.18
N GLU A 178 11.58 13.31 -21.76
CA GLU A 178 12.79 14.11 -21.81
C GLU A 178 13.90 13.52 -20.90
N ILE A 179 13.58 13.19 -19.64
CA ILE A 179 14.56 12.61 -18.71
C ILE A 179 15.02 11.23 -19.21
N GLY A 180 14.11 10.40 -19.73
CA GLY A 180 14.47 9.17 -20.44
C GLY A 180 14.77 7.95 -19.56
N CYS A 181 14.37 7.95 -18.28
CA CYS A 181 14.44 6.74 -17.45
C CYS A 181 13.41 5.69 -17.90
N GLN A 182 13.73 4.40 -17.78
CA GLN A 182 12.83 3.32 -18.21
C GLN A 182 11.68 3.08 -17.24
N TYR A 183 11.88 3.40 -15.96
CA TYR A 183 10.86 3.25 -14.93
C TYR A 183 10.80 4.46 -14.00
N TYR A 184 9.58 4.94 -13.73
CA TYR A 184 9.29 5.98 -12.76
C TYR A 184 8.60 5.35 -11.56
N ALA A 185 9.36 5.20 -10.47
CA ALA A 185 8.91 4.68 -9.19
C ALA A 185 8.38 5.82 -8.32
N VAL A 186 7.04 5.96 -8.26
CA VAL A 186 6.36 7.11 -7.63
C VAL A 186 5.45 6.70 -6.47
N GLY A 187 5.53 7.38 -5.32
CA GLY A 187 4.61 7.24 -4.17
C GLY A 187 3.50 8.31 -4.12
N HIS A 188 2.91 8.59 -2.95
CA HIS A 188 1.89 9.63 -2.64
C HIS A 188 0.45 9.20 -2.91
N ILE A 189 0.24 8.40 -3.95
CA ILE A 189 -1.09 7.90 -4.31
C ILE A 189 -1.24 6.48 -3.78
N HIS A 190 -2.11 6.31 -2.80
CA HIS A 190 -2.21 5.07 -2.03
C HIS A 190 -2.83 3.89 -2.79
N LYS A 191 -3.42 4.14 -3.98
CA LYS A 191 -3.90 3.09 -4.87
C LYS A 191 -2.82 2.64 -5.86
N TYR A 192 -2.77 1.35 -6.13
CA TYR A 192 -1.94 0.81 -7.20
C TYR A 192 -2.29 1.47 -8.55
N PHE A 193 -1.25 1.83 -9.29
CA PHE A 193 -1.35 2.33 -10.65
C PHE A 193 -0.12 1.94 -11.46
N LYS A 194 -0.33 1.55 -12.71
CA LYS A 194 0.75 1.31 -13.68
C LYS A 194 0.32 1.81 -15.04
N GLU A 195 1.19 2.57 -15.69
CA GLU A 195 0.96 3.11 -17.02
C GLU A 195 2.21 2.93 -17.87
N LYS A 196 2.01 2.50 -19.12
CA LYS A 196 3.04 2.55 -20.17
C LYS A 196 2.96 3.93 -20.82
N ILE A 197 4.01 4.75 -20.65
CA ILE A 197 4.09 6.12 -21.17
C ILE A 197 4.62 6.13 -22.60
N ASP A 198 5.57 5.22 -22.88
CA ASP A 198 6.21 5.02 -24.17
C ASP A 198 6.70 3.56 -24.29
N ASP A 199 7.31 3.19 -25.42
CA ASP A 199 7.69 1.81 -25.74
C ASP A 199 8.48 1.09 -24.65
N ASN A 200 9.36 1.82 -23.95
CA ASN A 200 10.19 1.31 -22.87
C ASN A 200 10.18 2.22 -21.62
N ILE A 201 9.12 3.02 -21.45
CA ILE A 201 9.00 3.93 -20.31
C ILE A 201 7.70 3.64 -19.58
N TYR A 202 7.81 3.34 -18.29
CA TYR A 202 6.69 3.02 -17.42
C TYR A 202 6.63 3.93 -16.21
N LEU A 203 5.43 4.27 -15.78
CA LEU A 203 5.16 4.92 -14.51
C LEU A 203 4.43 3.90 -13.62
N GLY A 204 4.95 3.68 -12.41
CA GLY A 204 4.33 2.79 -11.43
C GLY A 204 4.17 3.44 -10.07
N ARG A 205 3.05 3.15 -9.43
CA ARG A 205 2.70 3.51 -8.05
C ARG A 205 2.23 2.23 -7.36
N PRO A 206 2.94 1.71 -6.34
CA PRO A 206 2.60 0.43 -5.74
C PRO A 206 1.36 0.54 -4.86
N GLY A 207 1.04 1.76 -4.42
CA GLY A 207 0.06 2.04 -3.38
C GLY A 207 0.67 1.93 -1.99
N HIS A 208 -0.14 2.12 -0.97
CA HIS A 208 0.34 2.04 0.41
C HIS A 208 0.70 0.63 0.87
N LEU A 209 1.36 0.54 2.03
CA LEU A 209 1.52 -0.74 2.71
C LEU A 209 0.31 -1.14 3.55
N TYR A 210 -0.54 -0.20 3.97
CA TYR A 210 -1.70 -0.52 4.80
C TYR A 210 -2.75 0.60 4.83
N SER A 211 -4.03 0.22 4.66
CA SER A 211 -5.17 1.13 4.85
C SER A 211 -6.01 0.79 6.09
N ILE A 212 -6.07 1.71 7.05
CA ILE A 212 -7.34 2.02 7.74
C ILE A 212 -7.82 3.43 7.32
N TRP A 213 -6.89 4.22 6.79
CA TRP A 213 -6.94 5.67 6.69
C TRP A 213 -6.39 6.13 5.34
N ASP A 214 -7.09 5.82 4.27
CA ASP A 214 -6.93 6.61 3.06
C ASP A 214 -8.03 7.66 3.11
N GLY A 215 -7.66 8.94 3.03
CA GLY A 215 -8.60 10.06 3.09
C GLY A 215 -9.75 9.99 2.07
N ASP A 216 -9.72 9.02 1.15
CA ASP A 216 -10.77 8.67 0.19
C ASP A 216 -11.75 7.57 0.66
N GLY A 217 -11.63 7.16 1.93
CA GLY A 217 -12.56 6.30 2.65
C GLY A 217 -12.58 4.84 2.21
N LYS A 218 -11.75 4.42 1.25
CA LYS A 218 -11.86 3.12 0.57
C LYS A 218 -10.92 2.06 1.15
N ALA A 219 -11.26 0.80 0.90
CA ALA A 219 -10.36 -0.32 1.13
C ALA A 219 -9.61 -0.68 -0.15
N TRP A 220 -8.28 -0.76 -0.05
CA TRP A 220 -7.36 -1.00 -1.14
C TRP A 220 -6.53 -2.27 -0.88
N PRO A 221 -6.20 -3.05 -1.91
CA PRO A 221 -5.27 -4.14 -1.75
C PRO A 221 -3.85 -3.61 -1.56
N VAL A 222 -3.09 -4.26 -0.68
CA VAL A 222 -1.69 -3.90 -0.39
C VAL A 222 -0.75 -4.80 -1.17
N GLY A 223 0.31 -4.22 -1.72
CA GLY A 223 1.25 -4.94 -2.58
C GLY A 223 2.48 -4.11 -2.93
N GLY A 224 3.28 -4.63 -3.85
CA GLY A 224 4.46 -3.95 -4.38
C GLY A 224 4.66 -4.24 -5.86
N ILE A 225 5.39 -3.37 -6.56
CA ILE A 225 5.75 -3.58 -7.96
C ILE A 225 7.12 -4.25 -7.99
N ILE A 226 7.20 -5.47 -8.50
CA ILE A 226 8.45 -6.14 -8.81
C ILE A 226 8.82 -5.79 -10.24
N GLY A 227 10.04 -5.30 -10.41
CA GLY A 227 10.62 -5.06 -11.73
C GLY A 227 11.86 -5.88 -11.98
N ASN A 228 12.12 -6.15 -13.26
CA ASN A 228 13.36 -6.78 -13.70
C ASN A 228 13.82 -6.16 -15.01
N PHE A 229 15.08 -5.75 -15.08
CA PHE A 229 15.71 -5.34 -16.31
C PHE A 229 16.18 -6.55 -17.12
N ILE A 230 15.84 -6.56 -18.39
CA ILE A 230 16.35 -7.48 -19.40
C ILE A 230 16.98 -6.60 -20.47
N GLU A 231 18.30 -6.54 -20.47
CA GLU A 231 19.07 -5.56 -21.25
C GLU A 231 18.65 -4.13 -20.89
N ASP A 232 18.13 -3.35 -21.84
CA ASP A 232 17.64 -2.01 -21.65
C ASP A 232 16.13 -1.95 -21.30
N ARG A 233 15.43 -3.08 -21.27
CA ARG A 233 13.97 -3.10 -21.07
C ARG A 233 13.56 -3.46 -19.65
N VAL A 234 12.53 -2.80 -19.14
CA VAL A 234 11.94 -3.12 -17.83
C VAL A 234 10.67 -3.95 -17.97
N GLN A 235 10.61 -5.07 -17.26
CA GLN A 235 9.40 -5.85 -17.05
C GLN A 235 8.85 -5.57 -15.66
N LEU A 236 7.54 -5.30 -15.55
CA LEU A 236 6.89 -4.90 -14.29
C LEU A 236 5.69 -5.79 -13.97
N ASN A 237 5.70 -6.39 -12.78
CA ASN A 237 4.59 -7.14 -12.23
C ASN A 237 4.19 -6.61 -10.86
N TRP A 238 2.90 -6.34 -10.66
CA TRP A 238 2.40 -6.03 -9.33
C TRP A 238 2.11 -7.32 -8.57
N LEU A 239 2.57 -7.39 -7.33
CA LEU A 239 2.42 -8.54 -6.46
C LEU A 239 1.58 -8.12 -5.24
N PRO A 240 0.34 -8.62 -5.09
CA PRO A 240 -0.39 -8.47 -3.84
C PRO A 240 0.34 -9.20 -2.73
N PHE A 241 0.43 -8.59 -1.55
CA PHE A 241 1.03 -9.25 -0.40
C PHE A 241 0.01 -10.21 0.26
N PRO A 242 0.39 -11.46 0.58
CA PRO A 242 -0.48 -12.46 1.19
C PRO A 242 -0.63 -12.21 2.70
N VAL A 243 -0.85 -10.95 3.06
CA VAL A 243 -1.07 -10.45 4.41
C VAL A 243 -2.56 -10.13 4.57
N PRO A 244 -3.08 -10.04 5.81
CA PRO A 244 -4.45 -9.59 6.06
C PRO A 244 -4.76 -8.32 5.27
N GLN A 245 -5.78 -8.37 4.43
CA GLN A 245 -6.22 -7.23 3.65
C GLN A 245 -7.28 -6.46 4.41
N THR A 246 -7.40 -5.16 4.15
CA THR A 246 -8.54 -4.39 4.62
C THR A 246 -9.75 -4.66 3.73
N ILE A 247 -10.88 -5.00 4.33
CA ILE A 247 -12.16 -5.27 3.66
C ILE A 247 -13.20 -4.33 4.21
N ARG A 248 -13.99 -3.75 3.31
CA ARG A 248 -15.06 -2.84 3.67
C ARG A 248 -16.39 -3.35 3.14
N ILE A 249 -17.33 -3.55 4.05
CA ILE A 249 -18.70 -3.94 3.72
C ILE A 249 -19.62 -2.78 4.08
N TYR A 250 -20.49 -2.41 3.16
CA TYR A 250 -21.54 -1.44 3.43
C TYR A 250 -22.84 -1.72 2.68
N ILE A 251 -23.93 -1.20 3.23
CA ILE A 251 -25.27 -1.27 2.66
C ILE A 251 -25.66 0.14 2.25
N ASP A 252 -25.75 0.38 0.94
CA ASP A 252 -26.22 1.62 0.35
C ASP A 252 -27.74 1.56 0.16
N ARG A 253 -28.47 2.10 1.14
CA ARG A 253 -29.94 2.20 1.10
C ARG A 253 -30.45 3.27 0.12
N LEU A 254 -29.55 4.10 -0.41
CA LEU A 254 -29.90 5.18 -1.35
C LEU A 254 -29.90 4.67 -2.80
N LYS A 255 -29.24 3.53 -3.04
CA LYS A 255 -29.25 2.82 -4.31
C LYS A 255 -30.13 1.58 -4.21
N LEU A 256 -31.37 1.71 -4.63
CA LEU A 256 -32.36 0.64 -4.61
C LEU A 256 -32.54 0.00 -6.00
N LYS A 257 -32.75 -1.31 -6.02
CA LYS A 257 -33.25 -2.05 -7.18
C LYS A 257 -34.32 -3.03 -6.71
N ASP A 258 -35.51 -2.96 -7.28
CA ASP A 258 -36.64 -3.82 -6.89
C ASP A 258 -36.92 -3.82 -5.37
N ASN A 259 -36.88 -2.64 -4.74
CA ASN A 259 -36.99 -2.39 -3.30
C ASN A 259 -35.89 -3.04 -2.42
N LYS A 260 -34.83 -3.56 -3.02
CA LYS A 260 -33.67 -4.11 -2.31
C LYS A 260 -32.56 -3.09 -2.21
N SER A 261 -31.90 -3.06 -1.05
CA SER A 261 -30.71 -2.23 -0.81
C SER A 261 -29.48 -2.86 -1.44
N MET A 262 -28.57 -2.04 -1.94
CA MET A 262 -27.32 -2.54 -2.49
C MET A 262 -26.31 -2.83 -1.37
N LEU A 263 -25.83 -4.07 -1.30
CA LEU A 263 -24.68 -4.45 -0.47
C LEU A 263 -23.42 -4.36 -1.33
N VAL A 264 -22.38 -3.71 -0.80
CA VAL A 264 -21.09 -3.56 -1.45
C VAL A 264 -20.00 -4.17 -0.56
N ILE A 265 -19.11 -4.94 -1.19
CA ILE A 265 -17.89 -5.45 -0.57
C ILE A 265 -16.70 -4.94 -1.39
N GLU A 266 -15.92 -4.06 -0.81
CA GLU A 266 -14.69 -3.56 -1.41
C GLU A 266 -13.49 -4.44 -1.07
N ASN A 267 -12.50 -4.42 -1.97
CA ASN A 267 -11.29 -5.23 -1.89
C ASN A 267 -11.59 -6.75 -1.85
N CYS A 268 -12.62 -7.16 -2.60
CA CYS A 268 -13.03 -8.54 -2.73
C CYS A 268 -12.24 -9.21 -3.85
N SER A 269 -11.37 -10.17 -3.53
CA SER A 269 -10.64 -10.92 -4.57
C SER A 269 -11.58 -11.80 -5.41
N PRO A 270 -11.20 -12.18 -6.65
CA PRO A 270 -12.03 -13.03 -7.51
C PRO A 270 -12.47 -14.35 -6.84
N ASP A 271 -11.58 -14.98 -6.08
CA ASP A 271 -11.89 -16.24 -5.38
C ASP A 271 -12.82 -16.04 -4.18
N LYS A 272 -12.67 -14.93 -3.45
CA LYS A 272 -13.60 -14.57 -2.38
C LYS A 272 -14.97 -14.26 -2.98
N ALA A 273 -15.04 -13.56 -4.12
CA ALA A 273 -16.29 -13.25 -4.81
C ALA A 273 -17.05 -14.51 -5.25
N LYS A 274 -16.37 -15.54 -5.76
CA LYS A 274 -17.00 -16.85 -6.06
C LYS A 274 -17.67 -17.47 -4.83
N ARG A 275 -17.08 -17.30 -3.63
CA ARG A 275 -17.65 -17.78 -2.36
C ARG A 275 -18.81 -16.90 -1.91
N VAL A 276 -18.71 -15.57 -2.07
CA VAL A 276 -19.77 -14.60 -1.75
C VAL A 276 -21.03 -14.87 -2.56
N LYS A 277 -20.90 -15.21 -3.85
CA LYS A 277 -22.04 -15.57 -4.73
C LYS A 277 -22.88 -16.76 -4.23
N LYS A 278 -22.35 -17.57 -3.29
CA LYS A 278 -23.10 -18.67 -2.64
C LYS A 278 -23.94 -18.21 -1.44
N ILE A 279 -23.80 -16.95 -1.04
CA ILE A 279 -24.54 -16.33 0.07
C ILE A 279 -25.55 -15.34 -0.48
N ILE A 280 -25.10 -14.46 -1.40
CA ILE A 280 -25.91 -13.38 -1.96
C ILE A 280 -25.79 -13.35 -3.49
N MET A 281 -26.89 -13.07 -4.18
CA MET A 281 -26.87 -12.81 -5.62
C MET A 281 -26.21 -11.47 -5.90
N GLY A 282 -25.32 -11.44 -6.88
CA GLY A 282 -24.58 -10.23 -7.22
C GLY A 282 -23.49 -10.44 -8.25
N GLU A 283 -22.81 -9.35 -8.55
CA GLU A 283 -21.77 -9.25 -9.57
C GLU A 283 -20.44 -8.86 -8.93
N TRP A 284 -19.36 -9.30 -9.58
CA TRP A 284 -18.01 -8.91 -9.21
C TRP A 284 -17.41 -8.16 -10.38
N GLU A 285 -16.85 -7.00 -10.09
CA GLU A 285 -16.22 -6.12 -11.06
C GLU A 285 -14.74 -5.96 -10.70
N ASP A 286 -13.88 -6.14 -11.71
CA ASP A 286 -12.47 -5.76 -11.63
C ASP A 286 -12.34 -4.28 -12.00
N GLN A 287 -11.95 -3.45 -11.04
CA GLN A 287 -11.67 -2.04 -11.30
C GLN A 287 -10.21 -1.81 -11.74
N ASN A 288 -9.51 -2.85 -12.19
CA ASN A 288 -8.07 -2.92 -12.55
C ASN A 288 -7.10 -2.83 -11.36
N TYR A 289 -7.52 -2.24 -10.25
CA TYR A 289 -6.70 -2.03 -9.05
C TYR A 289 -7.33 -2.60 -7.78
N ARG A 290 -8.61 -2.97 -7.82
CA ARG A 290 -9.31 -3.69 -6.73
C ARG A 290 -10.53 -4.40 -7.30
N GLY A 291 -10.91 -5.50 -6.66
CA GLY A 291 -12.20 -6.13 -6.92
C GLY A 291 -13.30 -5.56 -6.04
N VAL A 292 -14.47 -5.32 -6.61
CA VAL A 292 -15.68 -4.91 -5.89
C VAL A 292 -16.78 -5.91 -6.16
N PHE A 293 -17.41 -6.42 -5.11
CA PHE A 293 -18.62 -7.21 -5.23
C PHE A 293 -19.83 -6.35 -4.89
N THR A 294 -20.86 -6.38 -5.74
CA THR A 294 -22.14 -5.71 -5.50
C THR A 294 -23.26 -6.74 -5.54
N GLY A 295 -24.11 -6.72 -4.52
CA GLY A 295 -25.30 -7.57 -4.43
C GLY A 295 -26.50 -6.78 -3.95
N TYR A 296 -27.68 -7.41 -3.97
CA TYR A 296 -28.92 -6.78 -3.50
C TYR A 296 -29.54 -7.60 -2.38
N ILE A 297 -29.86 -6.93 -1.27
CA ILE A 297 -30.43 -7.52 -0.06
C ILE A 297 -31.79 -6.86 0.26
N ASP A 298 -32.75 -7.68 0.63
CA ASP A 298 -34.06 -7.28 1.13
C ASP A 298 -33.97 -7.11 2.65
N GLY A 299 -33.88 -5.87 3.14
CA GLY A 299 -33.66 -5.60 4.56
C GLY A 299 -34.78 -6.06 5.51
N GLU A 300 -35.96 -6.41 4.99
CA GLU A 300 -37.08 -6.95 5.78
C GLU A 300 -37.11 -8.48 5.80
N LYS A 301 -36.58 -9.14 4.76
CA LYS A 301 -36.62 -10.60 4.60
C LYS A 301 -35.29 -11.28 4.84
N ASP A 302 -34.19 -10.59 4.58
CA ASP A 302 -32.86 -11.11 4.73
C ASP A 302 -32.36 -10.88 6.16
N ASP A 303 -31.92 -11.96 6.81
CA ASP A 303 -31.21 -11.85 8.09
C ASP A 303 -29.81 -11.28 7.84
N ILE A 304 -29.71 -9.95 7.92
CA ILE A 304 -28.45 -9.22 7.72
C ILE A 304 -27.37 -9.70 8.69
N TYR A 305 -27.72 -10.04 9.93
CA TYR A 305 -26.73 -10.55 10.88
C TYR A 305 -26.16 -11.88 10.38
N HIS A 306 -27.02 -12.79 9.95
CA HIS A 306 -26.58 -14.07 9.40
C HIS A 306 -25.78 -13.92 8.10
N ILE A 307 -26.16 -12.98 7.22
CA ILE A 307 -25.40 -12.67 6.00
C ILE A 307 -24.00 -12.16 6.36
N ILE A 308 -23.90 -11.17 7.22
CA ILE A 308 -22.60 -10.59 7.63
C ILE A 308 -21.74 -11.66 8.33
N GLU A 309 -22.32 -12.52 9.16
CA GLU A 309 -21.59 -13.61 9.82
C GLU A 309 -20.98 -14.58 8.80
N ARG A 310 -21.77 -15.00 7.80
CA ARG A 310 -21.29 -15.88 6.72
C ARG A 310 -20.24 -15.21 5.86
N LEU A 311 -20.38 -13.90 5.61
CA LEU A 311 -19.37 -13.11 4.90
C LEU A 311 -18.07 -13.05 5.72
N SER A 312 -18.12 -12.74 7.02
CA SER A 312 -16.93 -12.72 7.89
C SER A 312 -16.14 -14.03 7.87
N ARG A 313 -16.81 -15.19 7.71
CA ARG A 313 -16.14 -16.49 7.54
C ARG A 313 -15.43 -16.65 6.19
N ILE A 314 -15.84 -15.94 5.15
CA ILE A 314 -15.12 -15.92 3.87
C ILE A 314 -13.81 -15.16 4.00
N PHE A 315 -13.84 -14.05 4.74
CA PHE A 315 -12.74 -13.10 4.94
C PHE A 315 -12.04 -13.33 6.28
N ILE A 316 -11.96 -14.58 6.76
CA ILE A 316 -11.53 -14.91 8.14
C ILE A 316 -10.13 -14.37 8.51
N ASN A 317 -9.26 -14.21 7.51
CA ASN A 317 -7.89 -13.75 7.69
C ASN A 317 -7.73 -12.24 7.41
N ASP A 318 -8.82 -11.52 7.17
CA ASP A 318 -8.80 -10.11 6.79
C ASP A 318 -9.28 -9.19 7.92
N ILE A 319 -9.12 -7.89 7.70
CA ILE A 319 -9.45 -6.83 8.65
C ILE A 319 -10.69 -6.11 8.13
N PHE A 320 -11.75 -6.14 8.92
CA PHE A 320 -13.01 -5.48 8.63
C PHE A 320 -12.92 -4.02 9.08
N VAL A 321 -13.15 -3.11 8.14
CA VAL A 321 -13.31 -1.68 8.42
C VAL A 321 -14.73 -1.23 8.14
N THR A 322 -15.23 -0.34 8.97
CA THR A 322 -16.54 0.31 8.76
C THR A 322 -16.39 1.53 7.85
N PRO A 323 -17.44 1.89 7.08
CA PRO A 323 -17.52 3.19 6.43
C PRO A 323 -17.29 4.35 7.40
N SER A 324 -17.01 5.53 6.85
CA SER A 324 -16.87 6.73 7.65
C SER A 324 -18.22 7.24 8.15
N ASP A 325 -18.72 6.77 9.29
CA ASP A 325 -19.99 7.29 9.80
C ASP A 325 -19.85 8.62 10.56
N SER A 326 -20.83 9.48 10.28
CA SER A 326 -21.25 10.73 10.87
C SER A 326 -21.20 10.77 12.41
N GLY A 327 -21.21 11.98 12.98
CA GLY A 327 -21.10 12.21 14.43
C GLY A 327 -22.09 11.43 15.33
N LYS A 328 -23.14 10.81 14.75
CA LYS A 328 -24.05 9.87 15.43
C LYS A 328 -23.31 8.70 16.07
N MET A 329 -22.45 8.00 15.32
CA MET A 329 -21.77 6.81 15.87
C MET A 329 -20.70 7.20 16.89
N LYS A 330 -20.02 8.33 16.69
CA LYS A 330 -19.14 8.93 17.70
C LYS A 330 -19.89 9.22 19.00
N LYS A 331 -21.11 9.76 18.91
CA LYS A 331 -21.94 10.05 20.08
C LYS A 331 -22.40 8.77 20.78
N LYS A 332 -22.73 7.71 20.04
CA LYS A 332 -23.21 6.43 20.60
C LYS A 332 -22.08 5.60 21.23
N TYR A 333 -20.94 5.49 20.56
CA TYR A 333 -19.88 4.54 20.91
C TYR A 333 -18.55 5.19 21.32
N GLY A 334 -18.41 6.51 21.16
CA GLY A 334 -17.20 7.26 21.51
C GLY A 334 -16.18 7.41 20.37
N TYR A 335 -16.36 6.71 19.24
CA TYR A 335 -15.46 6.72 18.08
C TYR A 335 -16.21 6.58 16.74
N ASN A 336 -15.57 7.04 15.65
CA ASN A 336 -16.17 7.13 14.33
C ASN A 336 -16.14 5.81 13.55
N ARG A 337 -15.11 4.98 13.75
CA ARG A 337 -14.87 3.78 12.94
C ARG A 337 -14.39 2.58 13.76
N ILE A 338 -14.48 1.40 13.17
CA ILE A 338 -13.93 0.15 13.70
C ILE A 338 -12.96 -0.42 12.68
N ALA A 339 -11.83 -0.96 13.15
CA ALA A 339 -10.94 -1.81 12.38
C ALA A 339 -10.58 -3.05 13.23
N VAL A 340 -11.10 -4.21 12.85
CA VAL A 340 -11.02 -5.45 13.65
C VAL A 340 -10.81 -6.66 12.75
N SER A 341 -10.18 -7.71 13.28
CA SER A 341 -10.09 -8.97 12.54
C SER A 341 -11.47 -9.61 12.38
N ALA A 342 -11.67 -10.36 11.29
CA ALA A 342 -12.87 -11.17 11.12
C ALA A 342 -13.08 -12.19 12.24
N GLU A 343 -11.99 -12.76 12.77
CA GLU A 343 -12.06 -13.68 13.91
C GLU A 343 -12.64 -13.03 15.16
N THR A 344 -12.15 -11.84 15.51
CA THR A 344 -12.64 -11.11 16.69
C THR A 344 -14.05 -10.63 16.49
N LEU A 345 -14.38 -10.19 15.27
CA LEU A 345 -15.75 -9.86 14.90
C LEU A 345 -16.70 -11.05 15.12
N LEU A 346 -16.27 -12.27 14.82
CA LEU A 346 -17.07 -13.50 15.03
C LEU A 346 -17.11 -13.98 16.49
N LYS A 347 -16.13 -13.62 17.32
CA LYS A 347 -16.02 -14.02 18.74
C LYS A 347 -16.77 -13.06 19.67
N ASP A 348 -16.71 -11.75 19.40
CA ASP A 348 -17.34 -10.72 20.23
C ASP A 348 -18.71 -10.32 19.67
N LYS A 349 -19.77 -10.83 20.30
CA LYS A 349 -21.16 -10.56 19.89
C LYS A 349 -21.54 -9.08 19.96
N MET A 350 -21.01 -8.33 20.93
CA MET A 350 -21.33 -6.90 21.06
C MET A 350 -20.66 -6.11 19.94
N LEU A 351 -19.40 -6.43 19.65
CA LEU A 351 -18.66 -5.81 18.55
C LEU A 351 -19.26 -6.18 17.18
N PHE A 352 -19.70 -7.43 17.01
CA PHE A 352 -20.44 -7.86 15.83
C PHE A 352 -21.67 -7.00 15.59
N HIS A 353 -22.50 -6.85 16.63
CA HIS A 353 -23.71 -6.05 16.56
C HIS A 353 -23.41 -4.59 16.21
N GLU A 354 -22.42 -3.99 16.87
CA GLU A 354 -21.96 -2.64 16.55
C GLU A 354 -21.49 -2.51 15.09
N TYR A 355 -20.71 -3.47 14.59
CA TYR A 355 -20.26 -3.47 13.20
C TYR A 355 -21.44 -3.47 12.23
N VAL A 356 -22.42 -4.38 12.44
CA VAL A 356 -23.63 -4.46 11.59
C VAL A 356 -24.46 -3.17 11.64
N GLU A 357 -24.49 -2.43 12.75
CA GLU A 357 -25.14 -1.13 12.77
C GLU A 357 -24.41 -0.07 11.92
N ARG A 358 -23.08 -0.16 11.82
CA ARG A 358 -22.21 0.83 11.16
C ARG A 358 -22.04 0.62 9.66
N ILE A 359 -22.34 -0.56 9.13
CA ILE A 359 -22.21 -0.82 7.69
C ILE A 359 -23.29 -0.11 6.87
N TYR A 360 -24.35 0.43 7.48
CA TYR A 360 -25.35 1.20 6.75
C TYR A 360 -24.81 2.57 6.38
N LYS A 361 -24.82 2.88 5.09
CA LYS A 361 -24.37 4.17 4.58
C LYS A 361 -25.25 5.29 5.13
N ALA A 362 -24.65 6.26 5.81
CA ALA A 362 -25.38 7.34 6.47
C ALA A 362 -25.85 8.45 5.52
N SER A 363 -25.16 8.66 4.39
CA SER A 363 -25.50 9.68 3.38
C SER A 363 -24.93 9.32 2.01
N GLU A 364 -25.36 10.00 0.94
CA GLU A 364 -24.78 9.79 -0.40
C GLU A 364 -23.27 10.04 -0.44
N LYS A 365 -22.80 10.99 0.39
CA LYS A 365 -21.41 11.42 0.51
C LYS A 365 -20.58 10.58 1.50
N THR A 366 -21.23 9.76 2.32
CA THR A 366 -20.54 8.84 3.22
C THR A 366 -19.88 7.77 2.36
N GLN A 367 -18.57 7.89 2.18
CA GLN A 367 -17.81 6.93 1.41
C GLN A 367 -17.81 5.57 2.05
#